data_AF-A0A096P666-F1
#
_entry.id   AF-A0A096P666-F1
#
_cell.length_a   1.000
_cell.length_b   1.000
_cell.length_c   1.000
_cell.angle_alpha   90.00
_cell.angle_beta   90.00
_cell.angle_gamma   90.00
#
_symmetry.space_group_name_H-M   'P 1'
#
loop_
_entity.id
_entity.type
_entity.pdbx_description
1 polymer ?
#
loop_
_entity_poly.entity_id
_entity_poly.type
_entity_poly.pdbx_seq_one_letter_code
_entity_poly.pdbx_strand_id
1 'polypeptide(L)'
;MTEWVLCTRTNQPVPCPKSPFLLSASLLTPDPRLSSSAAVNQQHTEKQRLASKNPARSAARRILSHALPVSLVAGRGYAVCVSAQPQYWASRRGRLLAAVGLARESGARAGGGDASLIGGTRMNMTQARVLVAAVVGLVVVLLYASIHKIEEGHLAVYYRGGALLTSPSGPGYHIMLPFITTFRSVQTTLQTDEVKNVPCGTSGGVMIYIDRIEVVNMLAPYAVFDIVKNYTADYDKTLIFNKIHHELNQFCSAHTLQEVYIELFDQIDENLKQALQKDLNLMAPGLTIQAVRVTKPKIPEAIRRNFELMEAEKTKLLIAAQKQKVVEKEAETERKKAVIEAEKIAQVAKIRFQQKVMEKETEKRISEIEDAAFLAREKAKADAEYYAAHKYATSNKHKLTPEYLELKKYQAIASNSKIYFGSNIPNMFVDSSCALKYSDIRTGRESSLPSKEALEPSGENLIQNKESTG
;
A
#
# COMPACT_ATOMS: atom_id res chain seq x y z
N MET A 1 -1.29 31.39 -10.01
CA MET A 1 -1.54 31.03 -11.42
C MET A 1 -1.86 29.54 -11.45
N THR A 2 -2.99 29.15 -12.02
CA THR A 2 -3.38 27.73 -12.17
C THR A 2 -3.16 27.31 -13.62
N GLU A 3 -2.23 26.40 -13.86
CA GLU A 3 -1.97 25.88 -15.19
C GLU A 3 -3.06 24.88 -15.61
N TRP A 4 -3.60 25.08 -16.81
CA TRP A 4 -4.52 24.16 -17.47
C TRP A 4 -3.86 23.70 -18.77
N VAL A 5 -3.76 22.38 -18.97
CA VAL A 5 -3.22 21.79 -20.21
C VAL A 5 -4.38 21.22 -21.03
N LEU A 6 -4.52 21.69 -22.28
CA LEU A 6 -5.57 21.21 -23.19
C LEU A 6 -5.25 19.80 -23.69
N CYS A 7 -6.18 18.87 -23.55
CA CYS A 7 -6.07 17.53 -24.13
C CYS A 7 -6.79 17.47 -25.48
N THR A 8 -6.03 17.31 -26.58
CA THR A 8 -6.48 17.48 -27.97
C THR A 8 -7.25 16.28 -28.53
N ARG A 9 -8.34 15.87 -27.86
CA ARG A 9 -9.35 14.97 -28.46
C ARG A 9 -10.78 15.06 -27.94
N THR A 10 -11.00 15.57 -26.72
CA THR A 10 -12.33 15.77 -26.13
C THR A 10 -12.35 17.10 -25.38
N ASN A 11 -13.11 18.08 -25.89
CA ASN A 11 -12.96 19.48 -25.53
C ASN A 11 -13.72 19.84 -24.22
N GLN A 12 -13.32 19.24 -23.09
CA GLN A 12 -13.86 19.51 -21.76
C GLN A 12 -12.74 19.54 -20.69
N PRO A 13 -12.79 20.45 -19.69
CA PRO A 13 -11.81 20.54 -18.62
C PRO A 13 -12.06 19.49 -17.53
N VAL A 14 -11.00 18.79 -17.09
CA VAL A 14 -11.04 17.81 -15.98
C VAL A 14 -9.79 17.98 -15.10
N PRO A 15 -9.92 18.06 -13.75
CA PRO A 15 -8.78 18.20 -12.85
C PRO A 15 -8.10 16.85 -12.55
N CYS A 16 -6.76 16.83 -12.54
CA CYS A 16 -5.97 15.66 -12.18
C CYS A 16 -5.70 15.59 -10.66
N PRO A 17 -5.94 14.44 -9.98
CA PRO A 17 -5.58 14.26 -8.58
C PRO A 17 -4.11 13.88 -8.41
N LYS A 18 -3.42 14.52 -7.45
CA LYS A 18 -2.15 14.02 -6.87
C LYS A 18 -2.15 14.23 -5.35
N SER A 19 -2.03 13.14 -4.62
CA SER A 19 -1.63 13.07 -3.20
C SER A 19 -0.09 12.85 -3.13
N PRO A 20 0.58 12.83 -1.95
CA PRO A 20 0.03 12.81 -0.58
C PRO A 20 0.72 13.77 0.44
N PHE A 21 0.36 13.59 1.72
CA PHE A 21 1.10 13.83 2.97
C PHE A 21 0.83 15.04 3.91
N LEU A 22 0.67 14.65 5.19
CA LEU A 22 0.90 15.35 6.47
C LEU A 22 -0.08 16.41 7.03
N LEU A 23 -0.64 16.03 8.20
CA LEU A 23 -0.80 16.79 9.45
C LEU A 23 -1.37 18.23 9.44
N SER A 24 -2.58 18.39 9.97
CA SER A 24 -2.77 18.97 11.33
C SER A 24 -4.21 18.76 11.84
N ALA A 25 -4.42 18.85 13.15
CA ALA A 25 -5.71 18.62 13.80
C ALA A 25 -6.60 19.89 13.87
N SER A 26 -7.92 19.71 14.02
CA SER A 26 -8.67 20.28 15.16
C SER A 26 -10.18 19.98 15.15
N LEU A 27 -10.75 19.93 16.36
CA LEU A 27 -12.13 20.28 16.75
C LEU A 27 -13.33 19.59 16.05
N LEU A 28 -13.96 18.68 16.80
CA LEU A 28 -15.40 18.78 17.10
C LEU A 28 -15.71 18.07 18.44
N THR A 29 -16.58 18.67 19.25
CA THR A 29 -16.93 18.26 20.62
C THR A 29 -18.20 17.38 20.67
N PRO A 30 -18.49 16.70 21.79
CA PRO A 30 -19.38 15.52 21.81
C PRO A 30 -20.84 15.84 22.18
N ASP A 31 -21.71 14.81 22.13
CA ASP A 31 -22.41 14.35 23.33
C ASP A 31 -22.99 12.90 23.19
N PRO A 32 -23.41 12.23 24.28
CA PRO A 32 -23.36 10.76 24.38
C PRO A 32 -24.73 10.03 24.44
N ARG A 33 -24.70 8.69 24.50
CA ARG A 33 -25.61 7.86 25.33
C ARG A 33 -25.18 6.39 25.45
N LEU A 34 -25.25 5.86 26.68
CA LEU A 34 -25.18 4.46 27.16
C LEU A 34 -23.93 3.64 26.74
N SER A 35 -23.18 2.96 27.62
CA SER A 35 -23.50 2.19 28.84
C SER A 35 -24.28 0.89 28.60
N SER A 36 -23.54 -0.22 28.43
CA SER A 36 -23.35 -1.15 29.56
C SER A 36 -22.36 -2.27 29.21
N SER A 37 -21.76 -2.87 30.23
CA SER A 37 -20.81 -3.98 30.12
C SER A 37 -21.49 -5.32 30.45
N ALA A 38 -21.21 -6.35 29.66
CA ALA A 38 -21.41 -7.74 30.06
C ALA A 38 -20.40 -8.65 29.34
N ALA A 39 -19.58 -9.36 30.11
CA ALA A 39 -18.74 -10.44 29.60
C ALA A 39 -19.26 -11.76 30.18
N VAL A 40 -19.60 -12.72 29.31
CA VAL A 40 -19.77 -14.12 29.67
C VAL A 40 -18.97 -14.94 28.66
N ASN A 41 -18.30 -15.97 29.17
CA ASN A 41 -17.41 -16.87 28.44
C ASN A 41 -17.93 -18.31 28.61
N GLN A 42 -17.36 -19.27 27.87
CA GLN A 42 -17.58 -20.72 28.03
C GLN A 42 -18.98 -21.22 27.53
N GLN A 43 -19.15 -22.43 27.00
CA GLN A 43 -18.20 -23.53 26.69
C GLN A 43 -18.80 -24.49 25.63
N HIS A 44 -17.97 -25.43 25.13
CA HIS A 44 -18.23 -26.85 24.71
C HIS A 44 -19.65 -27.34 24.25
N THR A 45 -19.82 -28.35 23.37
CA THR A 45 -18.93 -29.48 22.97
C THR A 45 -19.37 -30.13 21.64
N GLU A 46 -18.45 -30.90 21.03
CA GLU A 46 -18.68 -32.23 20.41
C GLU A 46 -19.75 -32.42 19.29
N LYS A 47 -19.30 -32.78 18.06
CA LYS A 47 -19.41 -34.17 17.53
C LYS A 47 -18.84 -34.33 16.11
N GLN A 48 -17.96 -35.32 15.94
CA GLN A 48 -17.61 -35.88 14.62
C GLN A 48 -18.63 -36.96 14.24
N ARG A 49 -18.96 -37.11 12.94
CA ARG A 49 -19.37 -38.42 12.39
C ARG A 49 -19.16 -38.55 10.89
N LEU A 50 -18.98 -39.82 10.50
CA LEU A 50 -18.50 -40.36 9.24
C LEU A 50 -19.25 -39.93 7.96
N ALA A 51 -18.45 -39.51 6.97
CA ALA A 51 -18.23 -40.17 5.67
C ALA A 51 -19.36 -40.50 4.66
N SER A 52 -18.91 -40.57 3.40
CA SER A 52 -19.53 -41.15 2.20
C SER A 52 -20.60 -40.35 1.45
N LYS A 53 -20.29 -40.06 0.18
CA LYS A 53 -21.14 -40.42 -0.99
C LYS A 53 -20.36 -40.24 -2.30
N ASN A 54 -20.00 -41.36 -2.93
CA ASN A 54 -19.76 -41.39 -4.38
C ASN A 54 -21.11 -41.43 -5.11
N PRO A 55 -21.25 -40.75 -6.25
CA PRO A 55 -22.14 -41.18 -7.32
C PRO A 55 -21.34 -41.95 -8.39
N ALA A 56 -21.89 -43.07 -8.86
CA ALA A 56 -21.37 -43.83 -10.00
C ALA A 56 -22.55 -44.31 -10.85
N ARG A 57 -22.28 -44.58 -12.15
CA ARG A 57 -23.26 -44.96 -13.20
C ARG A 57 -24.18 -43.78 -13.60
N SER A 58 -24.79 -43.70 -14.80
CA SER A 58 -24.61 -44.28 -16.15
C SER A 58 -25.74 -43.67 -17.04
N ALA A 59 -25.93 -43.88 -18.35
CA ALA A 59 -25.34 -44.82 -19.32
C ALA A 59 -25.57 -44.32 -20.77
N ALA A 60 -24.87 -44.95 -21.72
CA ALA A 60 -25.29 -45.15 -23.12
C ALA A 60 -25.38 -43.91 -24.05
N ARG A 61 -25.31 -44.04 -25.39
CA ARG A 61 -25.34 -45.25 -26.25
C ARG A 61 -24.10 -45.41 -27.14
N ARG A 62 -23.83 -46.67 -27.53
CA ARG A 62 -23.00 -47.05 -28.69
C ARG A 62 -23.88 -47.23 -29.92
N ILE A 63 -23.26 -47.14 -31.11
CA ILE A 63 -23.36 -48.05 -32.27
C ILE A 63 -22.23 -47.57 -33.22
N LEU A 64 -21.14 -48.32 -33.38
CA LEU A 64 -20.89 -49.38 -34.39
C LEU A 64 -20.95 -48.87 -35.86
N SER A 65 -20.05 -49.26 -36.79
CA SER A 65 -18.77 -50.02 -36.70
C SER A 65 -18.11 -50.20 -38.09
N HIS A 66 -16.80 -50.48 -38.13
CA HIS A 66 -16.04 -51.10 -39.26
C HIS A 66 -15.87 -50.28 -40.57
N ALA A 67 -14.84 -50.50 -41.42
CA ALA A 67 -13.48 -51.01 -41.21
C ALA A 67 -12.54 -50.79 -42.42
N LEU A 68 -11.26 -50.45 -42.15
CA LEU A 68 -10.04 -50.84 -42.89
C LEU A 68 -9.85 -50.39 -44.38
N PRO A 69 -8.64 -50.53 -45.00
CA PRO A 69 -8.10 -49.50 -45.89
C PRO A 69 -7.86 -49.92 -47.35
N VAL A 70 -7.37 -48.98 -48.19
CA VAL A 70 -6.41 -49.24 -49.29
C VAL A 70 -5.67 -47.94 -49.65
N SER A 71 -4.45 -48.05 -50.21
CA SER A 71 -3.59 -46.92 -50.62
C SER A 71 -3.84 -46.47 -52.07
N LEU A 72 -3.52 -45.21 -52.40
CA LEU A 72 -3.01 -44.83 -53.73
C LEU A 72 -2.12 -43.58 -53.67
N VAL A 73 -1.55 -43.17 -54.81
CA VAL A 73 -0.37 -42.29 -54.94
C VAL A 73 -0.70 -40.98 -55.68
N ALA A 74 0.17 -39.96 -55.52
CA ALA A 74 0.22 -38.64 -56.17
C ALA A 74 -0.70 -37.53 -55.58
N GLY A 75 -0.36 -36.25 -55.68
CA GLY A 75 0.95 -35.67 -56.08
C GLY A 75 0.88 -34.21 -56.55
N ARG A 76 1.84 -33.38 -56.09
CA ARG A 76 2.06 -31.93 -56.37
C ARG A 76 0.97 -30.96 -55.85
N GLY A 77 1.38 -29.71 -55.59
CA GLY A 77 0.45 -28.57 -55.48
C GLY A 77 0.56 -27.68 -54.23
N TYR A 78 1.72 -27.07 -53.95
CA TYR A 78 1.76 -25.99 -52.96
C TYR A 78 1.14 -24.70 -53.55
N ALA A 79 0.05 -24.23 -52.97
CA ALA A 79 -0.52 -22.92 -53.27
C ALA A 79 0.06 -21.86 -52.31
N VAL A 80 0.67 -20.81 -52.85
CA VAL A 80 1.18 -19.68 -52.07
C VAL A 80 0.08 -18.62 -51.95
N CYS A 81 -0.32 -18.29 -50.72
CA CYS A 81 -1.21 -17.18 -50.45
C CYS A 81 -0.46 -15.85 -50.65
N VAL A 82 -0.97 -14.98 -51.53
CA VAL A 82 -0.54 -13.58 -51.64
C VAL A 82 -1.62 -12.69 -51.02
N SER A 83 -1.22 -11.78 -50.14
CA SER A 83 -2.11 -10.88 -49.41
C SER A 83 -2.73 -9.81 -50.31
N ALA A 84 -4.05 -9.61 -50.23
CA ALA A 84 -4.74 -8.52 -50.90
C ALA A 84 -4.73 -7.23 -50.04
N GLN A 85 -4.55 -6.08 -50.69
CA GLN A 85 -4.70 -4.74 -50.11
C GLN A 85 -5.17 -3.75 -51.21
N PRO A 86 -5.73 -2.57 -50.88
CA PRO A 86 -7.13 -2.33 -51.26
C PRO A 86 -7.30 -1.32 -52.39
N GLN A 87 -8.40 -1.48 -53.14
CA GLN A 87 -8.91 -0.44 -54.04
C GLN A 87 -9.54 0.71 -53.24
N TYR A 88 -9.19 1.95 -53.59
CA TYR A 88 -9.95 3.12 -53.16
C TYR A 88 -9.86 4.27 -54.18
N TRP A 89 -10.94 5.06 -54.24
CA TRP A 89 -11.11 6.37 -54.87
C TRP A 89 -11.47 6.51 -56.37
N ALA A 90 -12.36 7.50 -56.58
CA ALA A 90 -12.56 8.32 -57.77
C ALA A 90 -13.38 7.80 -58.97
N SER A 91 -14.65 7.48 -58.74
CA SER A 91 -15.66 7.65 -59.80
C SER A 91 -15.91 9.14 -60.09
N ARG A 92 -15.44 9.63 -61.25
CA ARG A 92 -16.02 10.82 -61.92
C ARG A 92 -16.17 10.58 -63.43
N ARG A 93 -17.42 10.53 -63.91
CA ARG A 93 -17.74 10.49 -65.33
C ARG A 93 -17.61 11.89 -65.95
N GLY A 94 -16.43 12.22 -66.48
CA GLY A 94 -16.23 13.40 -67.32
C GLY A 94 -16.45 13.04 -68.79
N ARG A 95 -17.59 13.41 -69.39
CA ARG A 95 -17.86 13.19 -70.82
C ARG A 95 -17.33 14.38 -71.62
N LEU A 96 -16.17 14.24 -72.25
CA LEU A 96 -15.60 15.28 -73.11
C LEU A 96 -15.21 14.73 -74.48
N LEU A 97 -15.54 15.54 -75.48
CA LEU A 97 -15.63 15.29 -76.91
C LEU A 97 -14.39 14.64 -77.55
N ALA A 98 -14.63 13.80 -78.56
CA ALA A 98 -13.58 13.34 -79.45
C ALA A 98 -13.05 14.50 -80.32
N ALA A 99 -11.74 14.66 -80.38
CA ALA A 99 -11.04 15.49 -81.35
C ALA A 99 -9.99 14.63 -82.06
N VAL A 100 -10.32 14.13 -83.26
CA VAL A 100 -9.40 13.32 -84.06
C VAL A 100 -8.38 14.24 -84.74
N GLY A 101 -7.25 14.45 -84.07
CA GLY A 101 -6.12 15.20 -84.62
C GLY A 101 -5.40 14.38 -85.70
N LEU A 102 -5.46 14.83 -86.96
CA LEU A 102 -4.70 14.26 -88.06
C LEU A 102 -3.20 14.53 -87.88
N ALA A 103 -2.48 13.56 -87.31
CA ALA A 103 -1.03 13.56 -87.20
C ALA A 103 -0.38 13.30 -88.58
N ARG A 104 -0.26 14.37 -89.36
CA ARG A 104 0.41 14.48 -90.66
C ARG A 104 1.77 13.77 -90.69
N GLU A 105 1.97 12.88 -91.67
CA GLU A 105 3.28 12.27 -91.93
C GLU A 105 4.32 13.34 -92.30
N SER A 106 5.41 13.39 -91.52
CA SER A 106 6.62 14.15 -91.84
C SER A 106 7.70 13.20 -92.37
N GLY A 107 7.74 13.04 -93.69
CA GLY A 107 8.71 12.17 -94.36
C GLY A 107 10.16 12.61 -94.17
N ALA A 108 10.86 12.00 -93.21
CA ALA A 108 12.28 12.23 -92.98
C ALA A 108 13.14 11.47 -94.01
N ARG A 109 13.67 12.18 -95.01
CA ARG A 109 14.77 11.67 -95.85
C ARG A 109 16.04 11.54 -95.01
N ALA A 110 16.38 10.31 -94.62
CA ALA A 110 17.76 9.93 -94.30
C ALA A 110 18.47 9.52 -95.60
N GLY A 111 19.71 9.97 -95.80
CA GLY A 111 20.47 9.72 -97.02
C GLY A 111 20.95 8.27 -97.14
N GLY A 112 21.14 7.80 -98.37
CA GLY A 112 21.82 6.53 -98.64
C GLY A 112 23.31 6.63 -98.32
N GLY A 113 23.84 5.63 -97.62
CA GLY A 113 25.26 5.35 -97.51
C GLY A 113 25.47 3.86 -97.79
N ASP A 114 26.16 3.53 -98.88
CA ASP A 114 26.29 2.16 -99.35
C ASP A 114 27.26 1.34 -98.47
N ALA A 115 26.70 0.56 -97.54
CA ALA A 115 27.42 -0.46 -96.79
C ALA A 115 27.21 -1.83 -97.45
N SER A 116 28.11 -2.20 -98.36
CA SER A 116 28.01 -3.44 -99.13
C SER A 116 28.54 -4.67 -98.37
N LEU A 117 28.07 -5.86 -98.77
CA LEU A 117 28.63 -7.19 -98.48
C LEU A 117 28.69 -7.65 -97.00
N ILE A 118 27.58 -8.22 -96.51
CA ILE A 118 27.57 -9.61 -96.00
C ILE A 118 26.36 -10.32 -96.64
N GLY A 119 26.54 -11.55 -97.11
CA GLY A 119 25.47 -12.33 -97.76
C GLY A 119 24.39 -12.78 -96.77
N GLY A 120 23.11 -12.61 -97.13
CA GLY A 120 21.98 -12.99 -96.29
C GLY A 120 20.76 -13.43 -97.11
N THR A 121 20.05 -14.46 -96.62
CA THR A 121 18.81 -14.96 -97.21
C THR A 121 17.71 -13.90 -97.20
N ARG A 122 16.94 -13.78 -98.29
CA ARG A 122 15.72 -12.93 -98.34
C ARG A 122 14.71 -13.39 -97.29
N MET A 123 14.68 -12.73 -96.13
CA MET A 123 13.59 -12.90 -95.16
C MET A 123 12.31 -12.22 -95.66
N ASN A 124 11.17 -12.88 -95.48
CA ASN A 124 9.87 -12.28 -95.75
C ASN A 124 9.59 -11.13 -94.78
N MET A 125 8.94 -10.05 -95.24
CA MET A 125 8.67 -8.85 -94.42
C MET A 125 7.88 -9.16 -93.13
N THR A 126 7.08 -10.23 -93.13
CA THR A 126 6.39 -10.75 -91.94
C THR A 126 7.36 -11.27 -90.88
N GLN A 127 8.38 -12.05 -91.27
CA GLN A 127 9.40 -12.54 -90.33
C GLN A 127 10.30 -11.42 -89.82
N ALA A 128 10.64 -10.43 -90.66
CA ALA A 128 11.36 -9.23 -90.22
C ALA A 128 10.57 -8.47 -89.13
N ARG A 129 9.25 -8.30 -89.30
CA ARG A 129 8.38 -7.68 -88.28
C ARG A 129 8.31 -8.48 -86.98
N VAL A 130 8.24 -9.82 -87.06
CA VAL A 130 8.23 -10.69 -85.86
C VAL A 130 9.57 -10.63 -85.12
N LEU A 131 10.71 -10.64 -85.83
CA LEU A 131 12.04 -10.48 -85.21
C LEU A 131 12.19 -9.13 -84.52
N VAL A 132 11.79 -8.03 -85.16
CA VAL A 132 11.82 -6.70 -84.54
C VAL A 132 10.91 -6.64 -83.30
N ALA A 133 9.69 -7.20 -83.37
CA ALA A 133 8.80 -7.26 -82.22
C ALA A 133 9.37 -8.08 -81.05
N ALA A 134 10.05 -9.20 -81.34
CA ALA A 134 10.70 -10.03 -80.33
C ALA A 134 11.90 -9.32 -79.68
N VAL A 135 12.74 -8.62 -80.46
CA VAL A 135 13.87 -7.84 -79.94
C VAL A 135 13.38 -6.65 -79.10
N VAL A 136 12.37 -5.91 -79.56
CA VAL A 136 11.77 -4.80 -78.78
C VAL A 136 11.13 -5.33 -77.48
N GLY A 137 10.41 -6.45 -77.54
CA GLY A 137 9.85 -7.11 -76.35
C GLY A 137 10.93 -7.52 -75.35
N LEU A 138 12.03 -8.12 -75.82
CA LEU A 138 13.18 -8.47 -74.99
C LEU A 138 13.81 -7.24 -74.34
N VAL A 139 14.01 -6.15 -75.09
CA VAL A 139 14.56 -4.88 -74.56
C VAL A 139 13.63 -4.28 -73.49
N VAL A 140 12.31 -4.29 -73.69
CA VAL A 140 11.34 -3.81 -72.68
C VAL A 140 11.38 -4.66 -71.42
N VAL A 141 11.48 -5.99 -71.54
CA VAL A 141 11.62 -6.91 -70.39
C VAL A 141 12.94 -6.68 -69.65
N LEU A 142 14.05 -6.48 -70.37
CA LEU A 142 15.35 -6.18 -69.77
C LEU A 142 15.35 -4.82 -69.05
N LEU A 143 14.74 -3.78 -69.63
CA LEU A 143 14.60 -2.47 -69.00
C LEU A 143 13.73 -2.53 -67.72
N TYR A 144 12.62 -3.28 -67.76
CA TYR A 144 11.80 -3.50 -66.57
C TYR A 144 12.56 -4.25 -65.48
N ALA A 145 13.31 -5.30 -65.83
CA ALA A 145 14.16 -6.05 -64.92
C ALA A 145 15.41 -5.28 -64.44
N SER A 146 15.76 -4.15 -65.08
CA SER A 146 16.87 -3.28 -64.67
C SER A 146 16.47 -2.31 -63.55
N ILE A 147 15.19 -1.95 -63.44
CA ILE A 147 14.73 -0.99 -62.43
C ILE A 147 14.31 -1.74 -61.17
N HIS A 148 14.85 -1.33 -60.03
CA HIS A 148 14.41 -1.81 -58.71
C HIS A 148 14.24 -0.65 -57.73
N LYS A 149 13.50 -0.91 -56.65
CA LYS A 149 13.23 0.02 -55.56
C LYS A 149 13.97 -0.44 -54.30
N ILE A 150 14.71 0.45 -53.67
CA ILE A 150 15.23 0.31 -52.31
C ILE A 150 14.25 1.02 -51.37
N GLU A 151 13.90 0.38 -50.25
CA GLU A 151 12.98 0.94 -49.27
C GLU A 151 13.69 1.87 -48.28
N GLU A 152 12.95 2.81 -47.69
CA GLU A 152 13.48 3.69 -46.65
C GLU A 152 14.08 2.89 -45.49
N GLY A 153 15.12 3.44 -44.86
CA GLY A 153 15.84 2.76 -43.77
C GLY A 153 16.77 1.61 -44.22
N HIS A 154 16.93 1.39 -45.53
CA HIS A 154 17.85 0.41 -46.10
C HIS A 154 18.85 1.08 -47.06
N LEU A 155 20.07 0.56 -47.12
CA LEU A 155 21.05 0.85 -48.16
C LEU A 155 21.28 -0.41 -49.00
N ALA A 156 21.36 -0.29 -50.32
CA ALA A 156 21.78 -1.40 -51.16
C ALA A 156 23.29 -1.37 -51.39
N VAL A 157 23.92 -2.53 -51.22
CA VAL A 157 25.29 -2.77 -51.66
C VAL A 157 25.27 -3.67 -52.89
N TYR A 158 25.99 -3.27 -53.93
CA TYR A 158 25.98 -3.96 -55.23
C TYR A 158 27.21 -4.83 -55.41
N TYR A 159 27.00 -5.98 -56.05
CA TYR A 159 28.04 -6.88 -56.51
C TYR A 159 28.02 -6.88 -58.03
N ARG A 160 29.16 -6.64 -58.68
CA ARG A 160 29.34 -6.72 -60.14
C ARG A 160 30.27 -7.88 -60.46
N GLY A 161 29.76 -8.95 -61.09
CA GLY A 161 30.54 -10.16 -61.32
C GLY A 161 31.13 -10.79 -60.04
N GLY A 162 30.48 -10.58 -58.89
CA GLY A 162 30.96 -11.00 -57.56
C GLY A 162 31.79 -9.96 -56.79
N ALA A 163 32.33 -8.94 -57.46
CA ALA A 163 33.10 -7.87 -56.78
C ALA A 163 32.19 -6.81 -56.16
N LEU A 164 32.45 -6.44 -54.90
CA LEU A 164 31.68 -5.41 -54.17
C LEU A 164 31.95 -4.01 -54.73
N LEU A 165 30.89 -3.26 -55.02
CA LEU A 165 30.99 -1.88 -55.51
C LEU A 165 31.26 -0.92 -54.33
N THR A 166 32.16 0.05 -54.54
CA THR A 166 32.73 0.89 -53.46
C THR A 166 31.76 1.87 -52.82
N SER A 167 30.65 2.20 -53.47
CA SER A 167 29.60 3.09 -52.95
C SER A 167 28.29 2.31 -52.70
N PRO A 168 27.82 2.19 -51.45
CA PRO A 168 26.45 1.77 -51.20
C PRO A 168 25.48 2.86 -51.67
N SER A 169 24.28 2.49 -52.10
CA SER A 169 23.25 3.43 -52.54
C SER A 169 22.12 3.53 -51.52
N GLY A 170 21.66 4.76 -51.27
CA GLY A 170 20.51 5.04 -50.41
C GLY A 170 19.17 4.66 -51.05
N PRO A 171 18.05 4.93 -50.35
CA PRO A 171 16.70 4.55 -50.78
C PRO A 171 16.28 5.19 -52.11
N GLY A 172 15.20 4.67 -52.71
CA GLY A 172 14.64 5.16 -53.98
C GLY A 172 14.77 4.17 -55.14
N TYR A 173 14.60 4.65 -56.37
CA TYR A 173 14.70 3.84 -57.59
C TYR A 173 16.12 3.84 -58.15
N HIS A 174 16.65 2.65 -58.43
CA HIS A 174 18.00 2.48 -58.96
C HIS A 174 18.03 1.51 -60.14
N ILE A 175 18.98 1.72 -61.04
CA ILE A 175 19.15 0.92 -62.25
C ILE A 175 20.31 -0.06 -62.04
N MET A 176 20.00 -1.35 -62.00
CA MET A 176 20.97 -2.45 -62.03
C MET A 176 21.03 -3.07 -63.43
N LEU A 177 22.16 -3.66 -63.79
CA LEU A 177 22.28 -4.45 -65.02
C LEU A 177 21.88 -5.90 -64.72
N PRO A 178 20.82 -6.45 -65.33
CA PRO A 178 20.44 -7.85 -65.13
C PRO A 178 21.57 -8.79 -65.54
N PHE A 179 21.61 -9.97 -64.90
CA PHE A 179 22.65 -11.00 -65.02
C PHE A 179 24.06 -10.63 -64.52
N ILE A 180 24.55 -9.41 -64.78
CA ILE A 180 25.91 -8.98 -64.42
C ILE A 180 25.98 -8.47 -62.97
N THR A 181 24.91 -7.84 -62.49
CA THR A 181 24.90 -7.17 -61.18
C THR A 181 23.79 -7.69 -60.29
N THR A 182 24.08 -7.84 -59.00
CA THR A 182 23.13 -8.25 -57.96
C THR A 182 23.26 -7.29 -56.78
N PHE A 183 22.14 -6.96 -56.13
CA PHE A 183 22.13 -6.09 -54.95
C PHE A 183 21.80 -6.90 -53.70
N ARG A 184 22.25 -6.40 -52.54
CA ARG A 184 21.77 -6.81 -51.22
C ARG A 184 21.36 -5.56 -50.45
N SER A 185 20.11 -5.50 -50.04
CA SER A 185 19.60 -4.47 -49.12
C SER A 185 20.02 -4.80 -47.70
N VAL A 186 20.83 -3.93 -47.11
CA VAL A 186 21.19 -3.96 -45.69
C VAL A 186 20.37 -2.89 -44.97
N GLN A 187 19.74 -3.26 -43.87
CA GLN A 187 18.94 -2.35 -43.06
C GLN A 187 19.86 -1.53 -42.13
N THR A 188 19.52 -0.25 -41.90
CA THR A 188 20.30 0.67 -41.04
C THR A 188 19.41 1.41 -40.03
N THR A 189 18.15 0.99 -39.89
CA THR A 189 17.31 1.39 -38.76
C THR A 189 17.65 0.56 -37.53
N LEU A 190 16.89 0.76 -36.44
CA LEU A 190 16.74 -0.28 -35.43
C LEU A 190 16.26 -1.58 -36.10
N GLN A 191 16.92 -2.68 -35.78
CA GLN A 191 16.55 -4.06 -36.10
C GLN A 191 16.33 -4.83 -34.79
N THR A 192 15.74 -6.03 -34.89
CA THR A 192 15.60 -6.95 -33.76
C THR A 192 15.82 -8.38 -34.24
N ASP A 193 16.97 -8.95 -33.91
CA ASP A 193 17.31 -10.30 -34.33
C ASP A 193 16.94 -11.33 -33.25
N GLU A 194 16.33 -12.44 -33.69
CA GLU A 194 15.88 -13.54 -32.80
C GLU A 194 16.78 -14.78 -32.90
N VAL A 195 17.63 -15.01 -31.89
CA VAL A 195 18.33 -16.29 -31.71
C VAL A 195 17.43 -17.25 -30.94
N LYS A 196 17.39 -18.54 -31.31
CA LYS A 196 16.44 -19.52 -30.72
C LYS A 196 17.09 -20.85 -30.36
N ASN A 197 16.61 -21.46 -29.27
CA ASN A 197 17.05 -22.77 -28.75
C ASN A 197 18.56 -22.86 -28.49
N VAL A 198 19.17 -21.83 -27.89
CA VAL A 198 20.60 -21.83 -27.58
C VAL A 198 20.87 -22.83 -26.43
N PRO A 199 21.71 -23.86 -26.62
CA PRO A 199 22.08 -24.78 -25.55
C PRO A 199 23.11 -24.12 -24.61
N CYS A 200 22.97 -24.39 -23.31
CA CYS A 200 23.88 -23.91 -22.27
C CYS A 200 24.22 -25.03 -21.29
N GLY A 201 25.51 -25.25 -21.02
CA GLY A 201 25.97 -26.14 -19.94
C GLY A 201 26.08 -25.37 -18.63
N THR A 202 25.32 -25.74 -17.60
CA THR A 202 25.50 -25.19 -16.24
C THR A 202 26.68 -25.85 -15.51
N SER A 203 27.25 -25.19 -14.51
CA SER A 203 28.37 -25.76 -13.71
C SER A 203 28.02 -27.10 -13.03
N GLY A 204 26.73 -27.32 -12.74
CA GLY A 204 26.17 -28.58 -12.22
C GLY A 204 25.99 -29.69 -13.26
N GLY A 205 26.52 -29.54 -14.49
CA GLY A 205 26.45 -30.54 -15.56
C GLY A 205 25.08 -30.68 -16.23
N VAL A 206 24.11 -29.84 -15.89
CA VAL A 206 22.77 -29.87 -16.51
C VAL A 206 22.76 -28.98 -17.74
N MET A 207 22.40 -29.58 -18.89
CA MET A 207 22.11 -28.85 -20.12
C MET A 207 20.74 -28.18 -20.03
N ILE A 208 20.72 -26.87 -20.18
CA ILE A 208 19.51 -26.03 -20.29
C ILE A 208 19.42 -25.43 -21.69
N TYR A 209 18.23 -25.03 -22.12
CA TYR A 209 18.01 -24.41 -23.43
C TYR A 209 17.34 -23.05 -23.26
N ILE A 210 17.90 -22.01 -23.86
CA ILE A 210 17.29 -20.68 -23.91
C ILE A 210 16.45 -20.57 -25.18
N ASP A 211 15.14 -20.45 -24.99
CA ASP A 211 14.12 -20.50 -26.05
C ASP A 211 14.34 -19.43 -27.12
N ARG A 212 14.57 -18.21 -26.65
CA ARG A 212 14.71 -17.00 -27.46
C ARG A 212 15.65 -15.99 -26.80
N ILE A 213 16.46 -15.34 -27.61
CA ILE A 213 17.19 -14.11 -27.27
C ILE A 213 16.85 -13.08 -28.35
N GLU A 214 16.37 -11.92 -27.94
CA GLU A 214 16.04 -10.78 -28.80
C GLU A 214 17.16 -9.74 -28.65
N VAL A 215 17.88 -9.43 -29.73
CA VAL A 215 18.95 -8.40 -29.75
C VAL A 215 18.51 -7.23 -30.62
N VAL A 216 18.48 -6.04 -30.04
CA VAL A 216 18.14 -4.80 -30.74
C VAL A 216 19.43 -4.10 -31.16
N ASN A 217 19.77 -4.24 -32.44
CA ASN A 217 20.95 -3.66 -33.10
C ASN A 217 20.59 -2.45 -33.97
N MET A 218 21.59 -1.65 -34.30
CA MET A 218 21.52 -0.59 -35.31
C MET A 218 22.87 -0.47 -36.02
N LEU A 219 22.86 -0.52 -37.35
CA LEU A 219 24.04 -0.34 -38.19
C LEU A 219 24.10 1.10 -38.74
N ALA A 220 25.17 1.83 -38.44
CA ALA A 220 25.38 3.18 -38.97
C ALA A 220 25.67 3.16 -40.49
N PRO A 221 25.04 4.04 -41.29
CA PRO A 221 25.08 3.95 -42.76
C PRO A 221 26.47 4.15 -43.37
N TYR A 222 27.40 4.82 -42.67
CA TYR A 222 28.78 4.97 -43.14
C TYR A 222 29.60 3.67 -43.03
N ALA A 223 29.27 2.79 -42.08
CA ALA A 223 30.03 1.56 -41.79
C ALA A 223 29.56 0.35 -42.63
N VAL A 224 28.41 0.47 -43.33
CA VAL A 224 27.79 -0.60 -44.13
C VAL A 224 28.77 -1.20 -45.14
N PHE A 225 29.55 -0.37 -45.83
CA PHE A 225 30.49 -0.85 -46.85
C PHE A 225 31.59 -1.75 -46.25
N ASP A 226 32.27 -1.30 -45.19
CA ASP A 226 33.37 -2.05 -44.59
C ASP A 226 32.90 -3.29 -43.84
N ILE A 227 31.74 -3.24 -43.18
CA ILE A 227 31.14 -4.42 -42.53
C ILE A 227 30.71 -5.47 -43.56
N VAL A 228 30.06 -5.08 -44.66
CA VAL A 228 29.69 -6.02 -45.74
C VAL A 228 30.92 -6.56 -46.48
N LYS A 229 31.99 -5.77 -46.60
CA LYS A 229 33.27 -6.20 -47.19
C LYS A 229 34.02 -7.22 -46.32
N ASN A 230 34.00 -7.05 -45.00
CA ASN A 230 34.76 -7.89 -44.06
C ASN A 230 33.96 -9.11 -43.56
N TYR A 231 32.64 -8.99 -43.42
CA TYR A 231 31.76 -10.00 -42.79
C TYR A 231 30.60 -10.47 -43.70
N THR A 232 30.55 -10.04 -44.97
CA THR A 232 29.44 -10.29 -45.92
C THR A 232 28.13 -9.60 -45.49
N ALA A 233 27.10 -9.66 -46.33
CA ALA A 233 25.77 -9.11 -46.02
C ALA A 233 25.06 -9.80 -44.84
N ASP A 234 25.44 -11.04 -44.50
CA ASP A 234 24.86 -11.86 -43.42
C ASP A 234 25.63 -11.68 -42.07
N TYR A 235 26.15 -10.47 -41.82
CA TYR A 235 27.12 -10.19 -40.74
C TYR A 235 26.61 -10.54 -39.33
N ASP A 236 25.30 -10.47 -39.09
CA ASP A 236 24.67 -10.78 -37.80
C ASP A 236 24.96 -12.21 -37.34
N LYS A 237 25.05 -13.17 -38.27
CA LYS A 237 25.38 -14.56 -37.95
C LYS A 237 26.77 -14.69 -37.34
N THR A 238 27.74 -13.98 -37.93
CA THR A 238 29.15 -14.04 -37.51
C THR A 238 29.45 -13.18 -36.28
N LEU A 239 28.90 -11.97 -36.21
CA LEU A 239 29.21 -10.99 -35.17
C LEU A 239 28.31 -11.12 -33.94
N ILE A 240 27.03 -11.45 -34.13
CA ILE A 240 26.03 -11.49 -33.05
C ILE A 240 25.74 -12.95 -32.66
N PHE A 241 25.25 -13.78 -33.57
CA PHE A 241 24.72 -15.10 -33.20
C PHE A 241 25.80 -16.05 -32.67
N ASN A 242 26.92 -16.18 -33.38
CA ASN A 242 28.04 -17.02 -32.93
C ASN A 242 28.62 -16.55 -31.59
N LYS A 243 28.73 -15.23 -31.38
CA LYS A 243 29.26 -14.63 -30.16
C LYS A 243 28.32 -14.84 -28.96
N ILE A 244 27.00 -14.73 -29.15
CA ILE A 244 26.00 -15.07 -28.12
C ILE A 244 26.15 -16.52 -27.65
N HIS A 245 26.31 -17.49 -28.56
CA HIS A 245 26.47 -18.89 -28.17
C HIS A 245 27.73 -19.11 -27.31
N HIS A 246 28.82 -18.39 -27.60
CA HIS A 246 30.05 -18.46 -26.82
C HIS A 246 29.92 -17.81 -25.43
N GLU A 247 29.53 -16.54 -25.36
CA GLU A 247 29.42 -15.79 -24.10
C GLU A 247 28.38 -16.38 -23.14
N LEU A 248 27.24 -16.82 -23.68
CA LEU A 248 26.17 -17.40 -22.87
C LEU A 248 26.60 -18.73 -22.26
N ASN A 249 27.26 -19.60 -23.03
CA ASN A 249 27.80 -20.86 -22.52
C ASN A 249 28.96 -20.64 -21.54
N GLN A 250 29.80 -19.62 -21.77
CA GLN A 250 30.82 -19.19 -20.80
C GLN A 250 30.17 -18.76 -19.47
N PHE A 251 29.12 -17.94 -19.52
CA PHE A 251 28.36 -17.51 -18.34
C PHE A 251 27.70 -18.70 -17.60
N CYS A 252 27.02 -19.59 -18.32
CA CYS A 252 26.40 -20.78 -17.73
C CYS A 252 27.44 -21.72 -17.09
N SER A 253 28.62 -21.88 -17.70
CA SER A 253 29.65 -22.80 -17.19
C SER A 253 30.20 -22.40 -15.81
N ALA A 254 30.13 -21.11 -15.47
CA ALA A 254 30.57 -20.56 -14.18
C ALA A 254 29.49 -20.66 -13.07
N HIS A 255 28.21 -20.82 -13.43
CA HIS A 255 27.08 -20.65 -12.51
C HIS A 255 26.21 -21.92 -12.40
N THR A 256 25.58 -22.12 -11.25
CA THR A 256 24.66 -23.23 -11.04
C THR A 256 23.31 -23.01 -11.72
N LEU A 257 22.54 -24.09 -11.92
CA LEU A 257 21.19 -24.01 -12.50
C LEU A 257 20.24 -23.13 -11.65
N GLN A 258 20.43 -23.10 -10.33
CA GLN A 258 19.68 -22.23 -9.41
C GLN A 258 19.98 -20.75 -9.70
N GLU A 259 21.26 -20.39 -9.76
CA GLU A 259 21.72 -19.02 -10.05
C GLU A 259 21.19 -18.52 -11.39
N VAL A 260 21.39 -19.30 -12.46
CA VAL A 260 20.99 -18.91 -13.83
C VAL A 260 19.47 -18.80 -13.99
N TYR A 261 18.66 -19.58 -13.25
CA TYR A 261 17.19 -19.58 -13.39
C TYR A 261 16.49 -18.55 -12.49
N ILE A 262 17.06 -18.23 -11.31
CA ILE A 262 16.41 -17.43 -10.26
C ILE A 262 17.23 -16.21 -9.86
N GLU A 263 18.50 -16.36 -9.50
CA GLU A 263 19.21 -15.36 -8.68
C GLU A 263 20.04 -14.34 -9.51
N LEU A 264 20.55 -14.76 -10.68
CA LEU A 264 21.34 -13.93 -11.59
C LEU A 264 20.68 -13.74 -12.97
N PHE A 265 19.46 -14.25 -13.19
CA PHE A 265 18.77 -14.18 -14.49
C PHE A 265 18.74 -12.76 -15.07
N ASP A 266 18.38 -11.76 -14.26
CA ASP A 266 18.28 -10.35 -14.69
C ASP A 266 19.65 -9.72 -15.03
N GLN A 267 20.77 -10.34 -14.63
CA GLN A 267 22.13 -9.88 -14.95
C GLN A 267 22.60 -10.40 -16.31
N ILE A 268 21.98 -11.44 -16.88
CA ILE A 268 22.39 -12.04 -18.15
C ILE A 268 22.25 -11.03 -19.29
N ASP A 269 21.15 -10.27 -19.33
CA ASP A 269 20.87 -9.27 -20.36
C ASP A 269 21.96 -8.19 -20.44
N GLU A 270 22.33 -7.58 -19.31
CA GLU A 270 23.35 -6.53 -19.27
C GLU A 270 24.77 -7.09 -19.45
N ASN A 271 25.11 -8.25 -18.88
CA ASN A 271 26.41 -8.89 -19.11
C ASN A 271 26.61 -9.24 -20.60
N LEU A 272 25.60 -9.83 -21.24
CA LEU A 272 25.65 -10.20 -22.66
C LEU A 272 25.71 -8.96 -23.57
N LYS A 273 24.93 -7.92 -23.27
CA LYS A 273 24.98 -6.61 -23.96
C LYS A 273 26.38 -5.98 -23.87
N GLN A 274 26.98 -5.95 -22.69
CA GLN A 274 28.31 -5.39 -22.48
C GLN A 274 29.41 -6.20 -23.19
N ALA A 275 29.34 -7.54 -23.12
CA ALA A 275 30.29 -8.42 -23.81
C ALA A 275 30.21 -8.27 -25.34
N LEU A 276 29.00 -8.24 -25.90
CA LEU A 276 28.80 -8.04 -27.35
C LEU A 276 29.27 -6.65 -27.79
N GLN A 277 28.87 -5.57 -27.11
CA GLN A 277 29.27 -4.22 -27.50
C GLN A 277 30.79 -3.99 -27.39
N LYS A 278 31.45 -4.59 -26.39
CA LYS A 278 32.91 -4.55 -26.23
C LYS A 278 33.64 -5.12 -27.45
N ASP A 279 33.21 -6.26 -27.96
CA ASP A 279 33.84 -6.90 -29.12
C ASP A 279 33.46 -6.17 -30.43
N LEU A 280 32.22 -5.70 -30.58
CA LEU A 280 31.80 -4.89 -31.73
C LEU A 280 32.61 -3.58 -31.86
N ASN A 281 32.94 -2.93 -30.73
CA ASN A 281 33.80 -1.74 -30.72
C ASN A 281 35.20 -1.99 -31.32
N LEU A 282 35.67 -3.24 -31.32
CA LEU A 282 36.97 -3.64 -31.90
C LEU A 282 36.83 -4.22 -33.30
N MET A 283 35.78 -5.00 -33.56
CA MET A 283 35.60 -5.78 -34.79
C MET A 283 34.81 -5.08 -35.89
N ALA A 284 33.84 -4.23 -35.53
CA ALA A 284 32.83 -3.68 -36.44
C ALA A 284 32.38 -2.26 -35.99
N PRO A 285 33.27 -1.26 -36.02
CA PRO A 285 32.94 0.10 -35.60
C PRO A 285 31.80 0.67 -36.44
N GLY A 286 30.71 1.06 -35.76
CA GLY A 286 29.47 1.54 -36.39
C GLY A 286 28.28 0.58 -36.27
N LEU A 287 28.47 -0.65 -35.80
CA LEU A 287 27.38 -1.52 -35.34
C LEU A 287 27.20 -1.36 -33.82
N THR A 288 25.99 -1.01 -33.37
CA THR A 288 25.69 -0.81 -31.94
C THR A 288 24.51 -1.66 -31.48
N ILE A 289 24.55 -2.09 -30.22
CA ILE A 289 23.49 -2.85 -29.55
C ILE A 289 22.83 -1.95 -28.51
N GLN A 290 21.55 -1.68 -28.71
CA GLN A 290 20.74 -0.82 -27.84
C GLN A 290 20.25 -1.60 -26.62
N ALA A 291 19.76 -2.82 -26.86
CA ALA A 291 19.21 -3.71 -25.84
C ALA A 291 19.42 -5.18 -26.22
N VAL A 292 19.53 -6.03 -25.20
CA VAL A 292 19.48 -7.49 -25.30
C VAL A 292 18.38 -7.94 -24.35
N ARG A 293 17.64 -8.99 -24.73
CA ARG A 293 16.61 -9.59 -23.89
C ARG A 293 16.60 -11.10 -24.03
N VAL A 294 16.96 -11.79 -22.96
CA VAL A 294 16.96 -13.24 -22.83
C VAL A 294 15.62 -13.72 -22.28
N THR A 295 15.14 -14.87 -22.75
CA THR A 295 13.98 -15.56 -22.16
C THR A 295 14.43 -16.62 -21.15
N LYS A 296 13.58 -16.90 -20.15
CA LYS A 296 13.93 -17.87 -19.09
C LYS A 296 14.27 -19.24 -19.69
N PRO A 297 15.38 -19.89 -19.26
CA PRO A 297 15.79 -21.17 -19.82
C PRO A 297 14.81 -22.29 -19.48
N LYS A 298 14.57 -23.18 -20.45
CA LYS A 298 13.87 -24.44 -20.25
C LYS A 298 14.78 -25.45 -19.53
N ILE A 299 14.29 -25.93 -18.40
CA ILE A 299 14.85 -27.06 -17.64
C ILE A 299 14.25 -28.38 -18.19
N PRO A 300 15.06 -29.41 -18.47
CA PRO A 300 14.55 -30.73 -18.88
C PRO A 300 13.57 -31.35 -17.87
N GLU A 301 12.49 -31.98 -18.35
CA GLU A 301 11.39 -32.49 -17.50
C GLU A 301 11.84 -33.47 -16.42
N ALA A 302 12.90 -34.25 -16.68
CA ALA A 302 13.47 -35.22 -15.74
C ALA A 302 13.99 -34.59 -14.43
N ILE A 303 14.45 -33.33 -14.49
CA ILE A 303 14.99 -32.60 -13.33
C ILE A 303 13.95 -31.61 -12.78
N ARG A 304 13.06 -31.08 -13.63
CA ARG A 304 12.09 -30.03 -13.26
C ARG A 304 11.29 -30.37 -11.98
N ARG A 305 10.77 -31.60 -11.87
CA ARG A 305 10.00 -32.04 -10.68
C ARG A 305 10.84 -32.06 -9.39
N ASN A 306 12.10 -32.46 -9.48
CA ASN A 306 13.00 -32.52 -8.33
C ASN A 306 13.39 -31.10 -7.87
N PHE A 307 13.58 -30.19 -8.84
CA PHE A 307 13.84 -28.77 -8.57
C PHE A 307 12.63 -28.07 -7.92
N GLU A 308 11.42 -28.32 -8.44
CA GLU A 308 10.15 -27.85 -7.86
C GLU A 308 9.98 -28.32 -6.40
N LEU A 309 10.31 -29.58 -6.10
CA LEU A 309 10.28 -30.13 -4.73
C LEU A 309 11.37 -29.52 -3.83
N MET A 310 12.61 -29.40 -4.33
CA MET A 310 13.75 -28.84 -3.58
C MET A 310 13.51 -27.40 -3.14
N GLU A 311 13.08 -26.51 -4.04
CA GLU A 311 12.76 -25.12 -3.66
C GLU A 311 11.53 -25.06 -2.73
N ALA A 312 10.56 -25.97 -2.88
CA ALA A 312 9.44 -26.14 -1.95
C ALA A 312 9.85 -26.71 -0.56
N GLU A 313 11.05 -27.25 -0.40
CA GLU A 313 11.60 -27.69 0.90
C GLU A 313 12.51 -26.62 1.51
N LYS A 314 13.37 -25.99 0.69
CA LYS A 314 14.20 -24.83 1.05
C LYS A 314 13.34 -23.67 1.60
N THR A 315 12.22 -23.37 0.95
CA THR A 315 11.26 -22.37 1.44
C THR A 315 10.60 -22.76 2.77
N LYS A 316 10.19 -24.02 2.96
CA LYS A 316 9.68 -24.51 4.26
C LYS A 316 10.73 -24.38 5.37
N LEU A 317 11.99 -24.71 5.09
CA LEU A 317 13.10 -24.59 6.05
C LEU A 317 13.32 -23.13 6.45
N LEU A 318 13.37 -22.21 5.48
CA LEU A 318 13.51 -20.77 5.74
C LEU A 318 12.32 -20.23 6.57
N ILE A 319 11.08 -20.64 6.26
CA ILE A 319 9.89 -20.29 7.03
C ILE A 319 9.96 -20.84 8.46
N ALA A 320 10.41 -22.09 8.64
CA ALA A 320 10.57 -22.70 9.96
C ALA A 320 11.63 -21.96 10.80
N ALA A 321 12.79 -21.62 10.21
CA ALA A 321 13.85 -20.87 10.88
C ALA A 321 13.45 -19.41 11.21
N GLN A 322 12.65 -18.76 10.35
CA GLN A 322 12.05 -17.46 10.68
C GLN A 322 11.03 -17.59 11.81
N LYS A 323 10.16 -18.62 11.77
CA LYS A 323 9.15 -18.86 12.81
C LYS A 323 9.79 -19.17 14.17
N GLN A 324 10.89 -19.92 14.23
CA GLN A 324 11.66 -20.12 15.46
C GLN A 324 12.10 -18.79 16.06
N LYS A 325 12.74 -17.92 15.27
CA LYS A 325 13.17 -16.57 15.70
C LYS A 325 12.02 -15.64 16.11
N VAL A 326 10.82 -15.85 15.56
CA VAL A 326 9.60 -15.14 16.00
C VAL A 326 9.15 -15.67 17.36
N VAL A 327 9.00 -16.99 17.53
CA VAL A 327 8.58 -17.62 18.80
C VAL A 327 9.56 -17.32 19.94
N GLU A 328 10.87 -17.30 19.68
CA GLU A 328 11.90 -16.88 20.66
C GLU A 328 11.67 -15.43 21.13
N LYS A 329 11.42 -14.50 20.19
CA LYS A 329 11.16 -13.09 20.49
C LYS A 329 9.80 -12.87 21.14
N GLU A 330 8.78 -13.65 20.77
CA GLU A 330 7.47 -13.64 21.41
C GLU A 330 7.59 -14.10 22.87
N ALA A 331 8.29 -15.20 23.15
CA ALA A 331 8.56 -15.66 24.51
C ALA A 331 9.38 -14.66 25.35
N GLU A 332 10.36 -13.97 24.77
CA GLU A 332 11.02 -12.83 25.43
C GLU A 332 10.06 -11.67 25.71
N THR A 333 9.15 -11.38 24.78
CA THR A 333 8.20 -10.26 24.88
C THR A 333 7.13 -10.56 25.93
N GLU A 334 6.65 -11.80 26.02
CA GLU A 334 5.76 -12.27 27.09
C GLU A 334 6.42 -12.20 28.47
N ARG A 335 7.69 -12.64 28.59
CA ARG A 335 8.45 -12.49 29.85
C ARG A 335 8.56 -11.02 30.27
N LYS A 336 8.93 -10.13 29.35
CA LYS A 336 9.02 -8.67 29.62
C LYS A 336 7.65 -8.08 29.97
N LYS A 337 6.59 -8.47 29.26
CA LYS A 337 5.20 -8.06 29.53
C LYS A 337 4.74 -8.51 30.92
N ALA A 338 5.03 -9.74 31.33
CA ALA A 338 4.66 -10.26 32.64
C ALA A 338 5.35 -9.51 33.79
N VAL A 339 6.63 -9.14 33.63
CA VAL A 339 7.36 -8.28 34.58
C VAL A 339 6.71 -6.89 34.65
N ILE A 340 6.47 -6.24 33.51
CA ILE A 340 5.83 -4.92 33.44
C ILE A 340 4.41 -4.95 34.06
N GLU A 341 3.67 -6.04 33.88
CA GLU A 341 2.33 -6.22 34.46
C GLU A 341 2.38 -6.41 35.98
N ALA A 342 3.34 -7.18 36.50
CA ALA A 342 3.58 -7.30 37.94
C ALA A 342 4.03 -5.97 38.58
N GLU A 343 4.96 -5.26 37.95
CA GLU A 343 5.39 -3.92 38.39
C GLU A 343 4.24 -2.92 38.39
N LYS A 344 3.41 -2.90 37.34
CA LYS A 344 2.20 -2.06 37.25
C LYS A 344 1.22 -2.38 38.39
N ILE A 345 0.99 -3.65 38.71
CA ILE A 345 0.13 -4.05 39.83
C ILE A 345 0.71 -3.57 41.16
N ALA A 346 2.02 -3.72 41.38
CA ALA A 346 2.71 -3.23 42.58
C ALA A 346 2.63 -1.69 42.72
N GLN A 347 2.81 -0.94 41.62
CA GLN A 347 2.67 0.52 41.61
C GLN A 347 1.24 0.96 41.90
N VAL A 348 0.23 0.32 41.28
CA VAL A 348 -1.20 0.61 41.55
C VAL A 348 -1.58 0.26 42.99
N ALA A 349 -1.04 -0.83 43.56
CA ALA A 349 -1.22 -1.18 44.96
C ALA A 349 -0.59 -0.13 45.89
N LYS A 350 0.62 0.36 45.60
CA LYS A 350 1.27 1.45 46.34
C LYS A 350 0.46 2.75 46.30
N ILE A 351 -0.05 3.15 45.13
CA ILE A 351 -0.89 4.34 44.99
C ILE A 351 -2.18 4.20 45.79
N ARG A 352 -2.87 3.04 45.70
CA ARG A 352 -4.08 2.77 46.49
C ARG A 352 -3.82 2.74 48.00
N PHE A 353 -2.64 2.28 48.42
CA PHE A 353 -2.24 2.34 49.83
C PHE A 353 -2.01 3.78 50.29
N GLN A 354 -1.28 4.59 49.49
CA GLN A 354 -1.07 6.01 49.78
C GLN A 354 -2.38 6.81 49.81
N GLN A 355 -3.33 6.50 48.92
CA GLN A 355 -4.69 7.07 48.95
C GLN A 355 -5.39 6.75 50.27
N LYS A 356 -5.41 5.48 50.71
CA LYS A 356 -6.02 5.08 51.99
C LYS A 356 -5.36 5.70 53.22
N VAL A 357 -4.03 5.85 53.22
CA VAL A 357 -3.31 6.54 54.31
C VAL A 357 -3.70 8.02 54.33
N MET A 358 -3.74 8.67 53.16
CA MET A 358 -4.17 10.07 53.04
C MET A 358 -5.63 10.26 53.47
N GLU A 359 -6.54 9.37 53.08
CA GLU A 359 -7.94 9.34 53.52
C GLU A 359 -8.02 9.29 55.06
N LYS A 360 -7.31 8.37 55.72
CA LYS A 360 -7.30 8.26 57.19
C LYS A 360 -6.59 9.41 57.90
N GLU A 361 -5.57 10.01 57.31
CA GLU A 361 -5.02 11.27 57.81
C GLU A 361 -6.03 12.42 57.69
N THR A 362 -6.79 12.52 56.59
CA THR A 362 -7.82 13.54 56.45
C THR A 362 -9.00 13.34 57.38
N GLU A 363 -9.45 12.10 57.60
CA GLU A 363 -10.45 11.78 58.65
C GLU A 363 -9.97 12.25 60.03
N LYS A 364 -8.74 11.89 60.42
CA LYS A 364 -8.15 12.31 61.71
C LYS A 364 -8.09 13.83 61.85
N ARG A 365 -7.65 14.55 60.81
CA ARG A 365 -7.60 16.03 60.82
C ARG A 365 -9.00 16.66 60.87
N ILE A 366 -10.01 16.04 60.25
CA ILE A 366 -11.41 16.49 60.36
C ILE A 366 -11.88 16.36 61.80
N SER A 367 -11.68 15.21 62.46
CA SER A 367 -12.03 15.04 63.88
C SER A 367 -11.30 16.02 64.80
N GLU A 368 -9.98 16.25 64.59
CA GLU A 368 -9.21 17.26 65.33
C GLU A 368 -9.77 18.68 65.17
N ILE A 369 -10.25 19.03 63.98
CA ILE A 369 -10.91 20.32 63.70
C ILE A 369 -12.31 20.37 64.32
N GLU A 370 -13.07 19.28 64.31
CA GLU A 370 -14.41 19.19 64.90
C GLU A 370 -14.36 19.28 66.44
N ASP A 371 -13.41 18.59 67.08
CA ASP A 371 -13.16 18.70 68.53
C ASP A 371 -12.75 20.12 68.91
N ALA A 372 -11.79 20.71 68.18
CA ALA A 372 -11.36 22.10 68.42
C ALA A 372 -12.51 23.10 68.19
N ALA A 373 -13.35 22.90 67.18
CA ALA A 373 -14.51 23.73 66.91
C ALA A 373 -15.63 23.54 67.97
N PHE A 374 -15.80 22.34 68.51
CA PHE A 374 -16.72 22.08 69.60
C PHE A 374 -16.26 22.77 70.89
N LEU A 375 -14.99 22.60 71.29
CA LEU A 375 -14.41 23.29 72.44
C LEU A 375 -14.49 24.81 72.30
N ALA A 376 -14.22 25.36 71.11
CA ALA A 376 -14.37 26.78 70.84
C ALA A 376 -15.84 27.26 70.93
N ARG A 377 -16.81 26.46 70.47
CA ARG A 377 -18.25 26.77 70.57
C ARG A 377 -18.74 26.75 72.02
N GLU A 378 -18.44 25.70 72.79
CA GLU A 378 -18.88 25.62 74.19
C GLU A 378 -18.22 26.70 75.05
N LYS A 379 -16.93 27.00 74.81
CA LYS A 379 -16.28 28.14 75.45
C LYS A 379 -16.97 29.47 75.08
N ALA A 380 -17.25 29.71 73.80
CA ALA A 380 -17.91 30.94 73.36
C ALA A 380 -19.33 31.10 73.94
N LYS A 381 -20.07 30.00 74.16
CA LYS A 381 -21.33 30.02 74.92
C LYS A 381 -21.10 30.43 76.38
N ALA A 382 -20.17 29.76 77.08
CA ALA A 382 -19.89 30.02 78.49
C ALA A 382 -19.40 31.46 78.72
N ASP A 383 -18.52 31.97 77.87
CA ASP A 383 -18.04 33.36 77.89
C ASP A 383 -19.22 34.36 77.65
N ALA A 384 -20.14 34.03 76.74
CA ALA A 384 -21.33 34.86 76.45
C ALA A 384 -22.37 34.83 77.58
N GLU A 385 -22.63 33.66 78.18
CA GLU A 385 -23.50 33.50 79.35
C GLU A 385 -22.95 34.24 80.56
N TYR A 386 -21.64 34.10 80.83
CA TYR A 386 -20.94 34.86 81.87
C TYR A 386 -21.05 36.38 81.63
N TYR A 387 -20.81 36.84 80.40
CA TYR A 387 -20.95 38.25 80.05
C TYR A 387 -22.39 38.76 80.23
N ALA A 388 -23.39 37.99 79.80
CA ALA A 388 -24.80 38.31 79.97
C ALA A 388 -25.20 38.38 81.45
N ALA A 389 -24.81 37.39 82.26
CA ALA A 389 -25.06 37.35 83.70
C ALA A 389 -24.36 38.52 84.42
N HIS A 390 -23.10 38.81 84.08
CA HIS A 390 -22.36 39.93 84.64
C HIS A 390 -23.01 41.28 84.26
N LYS A 391 -23.40 41.48 82.99
CA LYS A 391 -24.12 42.69 82.56
C LYS A 391 -25.47 42.83 83.24
N TYR A 392 -26.22 41.73 83.42
CA TYR A 392 -27.47 41.73 84.17
C TYR A 392 -27.25 42.12 85.64
N ALA A 393 -26.23 41.57 86.30
CA ALA A 393 -25.85 41.93 87.67
C ALA A 393 -25.45 43.42 87.80
N THR A 394 -24.65 43.97 86.86
CA THR A 394 -24.32 45.40 86.86
C THR A 394 -25.56 46.27 86.57
N SER A 395 -26.43 45.85 85.66
CA SER A 395 -27.70 46.55 85.38
C SER A 395 -28.60 46.58 86.62
N ASN A 396 -28.63 45.49 87.40
CA ASN A 396 -29.40 45.42 88.63
C ASN A 396 -28.84 46.33 89.73
N LYS A 397 -27.52 46.52 89.83
CA LYS A 397 -26.92 47.54 90.72
C LYS A 397 -27.45 48.95 90.40
N HIS A 398 -27.62 49.30 89.12
CA HIS A 398 -28.21 50.59 88.72
C HIS A 398 -29.74 50.67 88.88
N LYS A 399 -30.45 49.52 88.87
CA LYS A 399 -31.91 49.45 89.14
C LYS A 399 -32.27 49.46 90.63
N LEU A 400 -31.28 49.45 91.53
CA LEU A 400 -31.49 49.50 92.98
C LEU A 400 -31.57 50.95 93.53
N THR A 401 -31.94 51.92 92.69
CA THR A 401 -32.33 53.26 93.18
C THR A 401 -33.72 53.18 93.84
N PRO A 402 -33.98 53.93 94.93
CA PRO A 402 -35.27 53.88 95.63
C PRO A 402 -36.43 54.28 94.69
N GLU A 403 -36.23 55.31 93.88
CA GLU A 403 -37.20 55.82 92.89
C GLU A 403 -37.64 54.74 91.88
N TYR A 404 -36.71 53.93 91.35
CA TYR A 404 -37.04 52.86 90.40
C TYR A 404 -37.72 51.68 91.09
N LEU A 405 -37.33 51.36 92.33
CA LEU A 405 -37.99 50.33 93.13
C LEU A 405 -39.42 50.74 93.51
N GLU A 406 -39.66 52.02 93.81
CA GLU A 406 -41.02 52.56 94.02
C GLU A 406 -41.84 52.53 92.74
N LEU A 407 -41.33 53.05 91.62
CA LEU A 407 -42.02 52.98 90.33
C LEU A 407 -42.40 51.53 89.97
N LYS A 408 -41.46 50.59 90.13
CA LYS A 408 -41.70 49.17 89.88
C LYS A 408 -42.67 48.54 90.90
N LYS A 409 -42.66 48.97 92.17
CA LYS A 409 -43.66 48.58 93.18
C LYS A 409 -45.05 49.05 92.77
N TYR A 410 -45.23 50.31 92.38
CA TYR A 410 -46.52 50.82 91.90
C TYR A 410 -46.97 50.13 90.60
N GLN A 411 -46.06 49.84 89.67
CA GLN A 411 -46.36 49.09 88.44
C GLN A 411 -46.76 47.62 88.74
N ALA A 412 -46.12 46.98 89.72
CA ALA A 412 -46.47 45.63 90.16
C ALA A 412 -47.81 45.59 90.93
N ILE A 413 -48.12 46.64 91.70
CA ILE A 413 -49.43 46.82 92.34
C ILE A 413 -50.52 47.00 91.26
N ALA A 414 -50.31 47.91 90.30
CA ALA A 414 -51.27 48.19 89.22
C ALA A 414 -51.52 46.99 88.28
N SER A 415 -50.54 46.12 88.08
CA SER A 415 -50.70 44.91 87.25
C SER A 415 -51.28 43.71 88.00
N ASN A 416 -51.15 43.65 89.34
CA ASN A 416 -51.74 42.58 90.16
C ASN A 416 -53.05 42.98 90.87
N SER A 417 -53.46 44.25 90.84
CA SER A 417 -54.66 44.72 91.53
C SER A 417 -55.93 44.14 90.89
N LYS A 418 -56.53 43.16 91.56
CA LYS A 418 -57.87 42.64 91.29
C LYS A 418 -58.83 43.22 92.31
N ILE A 419 -59.82 43.98 91.86
CA ILE A 419 -60.81 44.63 92.72
C ILE A 419 -61.99 43.66 92.91
N TYR A 420 -62.36 43.40 94.16
CA TYR A 420 -63.48 42.55 94.53
C TYR A 420 -64.55 43.39 95.25
N PHE A 421 -65.81 43.22 94.87
CA PHE A 421 -66.95 43.90 95.48
C PHE A 421 -67.98 42.88 96.00
N GLY A 422 -68.46 43.07 97.22
CA GLY A 422 -69.46 42.22 97.85
C GLY A 422 -69.80 42.68 99.26
N SER A 423 -70.95 42.26 99.79
CA SER A 423 -71.45 42.70 101.11
C SER A 423 -70.79 42.03 102.32
N ASN A 424 -69.85 41.10 102.10
CA ASN A 424 -68.97 40.53 103.12
C ASN A 424 -67.56 40.34 102.51
N ILE A 425 -66.65 41.30 102.76
CA ILE A 425 -65.25 41.23 102.34
C ILE A 425 -64.39 40.95 103.60
N PRO A 426 -63.61 39.85 103.64
CA PRO A 426 -62.70 39.59 104.77
C PRO A 426 -61.60 40.65 104.87
N ASN A 427 -61.21 41.03 106.09
CA ASN A 427 -60.22 42.07 106.41
C ASN A 427 -58.77 41.82 105.93
N MET A 428 -58.53 40.80 105.09
CA MET A 428 -57.20 40.36 104.64
C MET A 428 -56.53 41.28 103.60
N PHE A 429 -57.10 42.46 103.33
CA PHE A 429 -56.67 43.39 102.27
C PHE A 429 -56.55 44.86 102.71
N VAL A 430 -56.46 45.13 104.01
CA VAL A 430 -56.07 46.44 104.55
C VAL A 430 -54.80 46.32 105.39
N ASP A 431 -53.83 47.18 105.11
CA ASP A 431 -52.49 47.10 105.68
C ASP A 431 -52.53 47.38 107.20
N SER A 432 -52.17 46.38 108.01
CA SER A 432 -52.48 46.36 109.45
C SER A 432 -51.57 47.27 110.30
N SER A 433 -50.72 48.07 109.66
CA SER A 433 -50.05 49.22 110.28
C SER A 433 -51.04 50.29 110.78
N CYS A 434 -52.29 50.29 110.31
CA CYS A 434 -53.36 51.18 110.77
C CYS A 434 -54.38 50.58 111.76
N ALA A 435 -54.30 49.30 112.14
CA ALA A 435 -55.36 48.65 112.93
C ALA A 435 -54.85 47.64 114.00
N LEU A 436 -54.52 48.19 115.18
CA LEU A 436 -54.48 47.60 116.53
C LEU A 436 -54.11 46.11 116.77
N LYS A 437 -53.06 45.95 117.58
CA LYS A 437 -52.61 44.71 118.25
C LYS A 437 -53.72 44.05 119.10
N TYR A 438 -53.90 42.73 119.00
CA TYR A 438 -53.86 41.80 120.15
C TYR A 438 -53.82 40.31 119.73
N SER A 439 -53.11 39.49 120.52
CA SER A 439 -53.33 38.05 120.87
C SER A 439 -53.74 36.96 119.84
N ASP A 440 -53.46 35.66 120.05
CA ASP A 440 -52.34 34.93 120.68
C ASP A 440 -52.56 33.38 120.52
N ILE A 441 -51.58 32.56 120.91
CA ILE A 441 -51.74 31.24 121.58
C ILE A 441 -52.27 29.98 120.83
N ARG A 442 -51.38 28.95 120.78
CA ARG A 442 -51.55 27.47 120.96
C ARG A 442 -51.77 26.44 119.80
N THR A 443 -50.75 25.57 119.67
CA THR A 443 -50.74 24.06 119.49
C THR A 443 -51.42 23.38 118.29
N GLY A 444 -50.87 22.30 117.68
CA GLY A 444 -49.53 21.68 117.78
C GLY A 444 -49.44 20.15 117.50
N ARG A 445 -48.23 19.67 117.13
CA ARG A 445 -47.67 18.28 117.23
C ARG A 445 -47.71 17.29 116.01
N GLU A 446 -46.50 16.95 115.51
CA GLU A 446 -45.94 15.68 114.90
C GLU A 446 -46.73 14.87 113.83
N SER A 447 -46.13 14.13 112.87
CA SER A 447 -44.76 13.55 112.63
C SER A 447 -44.46 13.54 111.09
N SER A 448 -43.56 12.79 110.40
CA SER A 448 -42.63 11.64 110.63
C SER A 448 -41.52 11.57 109.53
N LEU A 449 -40.67 10.51 109.51
CA LEU A 449 -39.62 10.17 108.51
C LEU A 449 -39.47 8.63 108.37
N PRO A 450 -38.97 8.07 107.23
CA PRO A 450 -37.55 7.60 107.11
C PRO A 450 -36.90 7.81 105.70
N SER A 451 -35.59 8.14 105.53
CA SER A 451 -34.32 7.32 105.59
C SER A 451 -34.03 6.46 104.34
N LYS A 452 -32.80 6.12 103.89
CA LYS A 452 -31.35 6.24 104.31
C LYS A 452 -30.47 6.10 103.01
N GLU A 453 -29.13 6.02 102.83
CA GLU A 453 -27.83 5.85 103.56
C GLU A 453 -26.69 6.38 102.59
N ALA A 454 -25.63 7.13 102.98
CA ALA A 454 -24.18 6.79 103.23
C ALA A 454 -23.47 5.73 102.33
N LEU A 455 -22.12 5.66 102.14
CA LEU A 455 -20.90 6.18 102.85
C LEU A 455 -19.64 6.05 101.89
N GLU A 456 -18.80 7.07 101.60
CA GLU A 456 -17.45 7.49 102.14
C GLU A 456 -16.24 6.45 102.01
N PRO A 457 -14.94 6.75 102.30
CA PRO A 457 -13.98 7.47 101.41
C PRO A 457 -12.48 6.97 101.40
N SER A 458 -11.55 7.77 100.81
CA SER A 458 -10.08 7.94 101.10
C SER A 458 -8.99 7.01 100.50
N GLY A 459 -7.72 7.49 100.42
CA GLY A 459 -6.49 6.66 100.30
C GLY A 459 -5.38 7.16 99.32
N GLU A 460 -4.14 7.38 99.81
CA GLU A 460 -3.00 8.03 99.10
C GLU A 460 -1.86 7.10 98.56
N ASN A 461 -1.03 7.66 97.64
CA ASN A 461 0.43 7.48 97.40
C ASN A 461 1.11 6.20 96.78
N LEU A 462 1.59 6.39 95.52
CA LEU A 462 3.02 6.43 95.07
C LEU A 462 3.97 5.17 95.06
N ILE A 463 4.83 5.10 94.01
CA ILE A 463 6.18 4.44 93.86
C ILE A 463 6.34 3.06 93.13
N GLN A 464 6.96 3.14 91.92
CA GLN A 464 7.92 2.23 91.22
C GLN A 464 7.62 0.85 90.53
N ASN A 465 7.99 0.82 89.23
CA ASN A 465 8.95 -0.08 88.53
C ASN A 465 8.60 -1.50 87.99
N LYS A 466 9.19 -1.74 86.79
CA LYS A 466 9.55 -3.02 86.10
C LYS A 466 8.39 -3.93 85.58
N GLU A 467 8.56 -4.79 84.57
CA GLU A 467 9.52 -4.91 83.43
C GLU A 467 9.11 -6.12 82.54
N SER A 468 9.17 -5.98 81.19
CA SER A 468 8.90 -7.07 80.22
C SER A 468 7.44 -7.59 80.23
N THR A 469 6.87 -8.29 79.24
CA THR A 469 7.36 -8.88 77.97
C THR A 469 6.22 -8.82 76.93
N GLY A 470 6.52 -8.75 75.63
CA GLY A 470 5.51 -8.80 74.55
C GLY A 470 6.08 -8.47 73.18
#